data_AF-A0A969C7B4-F1
#
_entry.id   AF-A0A969C7B4-F1
#
_cell.length_a   1.000
_cell.length_b   1.000
_cell.length_c   1.000
_cell.angle_alpha   90.00
_cell.angle_beta   90.00
_cell.angle_gamma   90.00
#
_symmetry.space_group_name_H-M   'P 1'
#
loop_
_entity.id
_entity.type
_entity.pdbx_description
1 polymer ?
#
loop_
_entity_poly.entity_id
_entity_poly.type
_entity_poly.pdbx_seq_one_letter_code
_entity_poly.pdbx_strand_id
1 'polypeptide(L)'
;NSSTIYRHSVAIAALSRGSYPIFPHFEHNEDGDEWPADRRSILLRDWLREHGFRRVAALKAHLGAVLALRASIYQDEANRIRLQILFLPQRNGQVVPSFVLSSLRADETRFVTDNFFLPFGGFYPDHWYLLRRPLVRSLPHLLAIHERRLRQGAAEWQSWDSDPLAELNHQQRVLEQINTELGFLFPRHLQDEHGMLTWAGRFRVWQELWMLNYFGRPRAY
;
A
#
# COMPACT_ATOMS: atom_id res chain seq x y z
N ASN A 1 23.91 -18.68 -5.03
CA ASN A 1 22.63 -18.56 -4.29
C ASN A 1 22.75 -18.03 -2.86
N SER A 2 23.90 -18.13 -2.17
CA SER A 2 24.09 -17.52 -0.83
C SER A 2 24.07 -15.98 -0.82
N SER A 3 24.42 -15.33 -1.94
CA SER A 3 24.44 -13.87 -2.04
C SER A 3 23.05 -13.23 -2.00
N THR A 4 22.01 -13.89 -2.53
CA THR A 4 20.64 -13.34 -2.53
C THR A 4 19.99 -13.39 -1.15
N ILE A 5 20.19 -14.50 -0.41
CA ILE A 5 19.71 -14.65 0.98
C ILE A 5 20.34 -13.57 1.85
N TYR A 6 21.67 -13.45 1.78
CA TYR A 6 22.42 -12.45 2.53
C TYR A 6 21.96 -11.02 2.20
N ARG A 7 21.77 -10.71 0.91
CA ARG A 7 21.29 -9.39 0.47
C ARG A 7 19.92 -9.03 1.02
N HIS A 8 18.96 -9.97 1.06
CA HIS A 8 17.63 -9.70 1.63
C HIS A 8 17.72 -9.47 3.14
N SER A 9 18.47 -10.30 3.87
CA SER A 9 18.67 -10.12 5.31
C SER A 9 19.32 -8.77 5.64
N VAL A 10 20.33 -8.36 4.88
CA VAL A 10 20.99 -7.05 5.05
C VAL A 10 20.02 -5.91 4.74
N ALA A 11 19.24 -6.00 3.66
CA ALA A 11 18.26 -4.96 3.31
C ALA A 11 17.17 -4.80 4.38
N ILE A 12 16.68 -5.90 4.95
CA ILE A 12 15.69 -5.88 6.04
C ILE A 12 16.30 -5.31 7.32
N ALA A 13 17.54 -5.68 7.65
CA ALA A 13 18.23 -5.11 8.80
C ALA A 13 18.46 -3.60 8.64
N ALA A 14 18.84 -3.15 7.42
CA ALA A 14 18.99 -1.74 7.09
C ALA A 14 17.66 -0.98 7.16
N LEU A 15 16.58 -1.55 6.62
CA LEU A 15 15.23 -0.98 6.77
C LEU A 15 14.88 -0.85 8.25
N SER A 16 15.07 -1.90 9.03
CA SER A 16 14.73 -1.93 10.45
C SER A 16 15.53 -0.92 11.28
N ARG A 17 16.77 -0.59 10.91
CA ARG A 17 17.59 0.41 11.62
C ARG A 17 17.51 1.81 10.99
N GLY A 18 16.82 1.93 9.87
CA GLY A 18 16.66 3.20 9.17
C GLY A 18 15.71 4.13 9.92
N SER A 19 15.78 5.42 9.59
CA SER A 19 14.87 6.45 10.11
C SER A 19 13.58 6.59 9.30
N TYR A 20 13.41 5.77 8.25
CA TYR A 20 12.23 5.81 7.39
C TYR A 20 11.03 5.17 8.11
N PRO A 21 9.92 5.88 8.31
CA PRO A 21 8.76 5.31 8.97
C PRO A 21 8.15 4.18 8.13
N ILE A 22 7.86 3.04 8.75
CA ILE A 22 7.17 1.91 8.10
C ILE A 22 5.72 2.32 7.74
N PHE A 23 5.09 3.09 8.61
CA PHE A 23 3.75 3.63 8.45
C PHE A 23 3.86 5.16 8.36
N PRO A 24 4.05 5.72 7.15
CA PRO A 24 4.32 7.14 7.01
C PRO A 24 3.07 7.99 7.24
N HIS A 25 3.28 9.23 7.69
CA HIS A 25 2.23 10.23 7.77
C HIS A 25 2.07 10.93 6.43
N PHE A 26 0.83 11.00 5.94
CA PHE A 26 0.49 11.72 4.72
C PHE A 26 0.01 13.13 5.03
N GLU A 27 0.22 14.03 4.09
CA GLU A 27 -0.29 15.40 4.03
C GLU A 27 -0.82 15.69 2.61
N HIS A 28 -1.58 16.77 2.44
CA HIS A 28 -1.99 17.21 1.10
C HIS A 28 -0.78 17.61 0.26
N ASN A 29 -0.78 17.19 -1.01
CA ASN A 29 0.22 17.61 -1.98
C ASN A 29 -0.28 18.83 -2.75
N GLU A 30 0.28 19.99 -2.41
CA GLU A 30 0.01 21.28 -3.08
C GLU A 30 1.07 21.65 -4.12
N ASP A 31 2.14 20.85 -4.24
CA ASP A 31 3.34 21.19 -5.03
C ASP A 31 3.13 20.99 -6.55
N GLY A 32 2.01 20.37 -6.94
CA GLY A 32 1.68 20.08 -8.34
C GLY A 32 2.52 18.97 -9.00
N ASP A 33 3.37 18.28 -8.23
CA ASP A 33 4.32 17.27 -8.69
C ASP A 33 3.84 15.81 -8.54
N GLU A 34 2.54 15.64 -8.27
CA GLU A 34 1.89 14.37 -7.96
C GLU A 34 2.20 13.27 -8.99
N TRP A 35 2.02 13.59 -10.27
CA TRP A 35 2.11 12.63 -11.37
C TRP A 35 3.44 12.75 -12.13
N PRO A 36 4.12 11.63 -12.42
CA PRO A 36 5.26 11.65 -13.32
C PRO A 36 4.87 12.11 -14.74
N ALA A 37 5.77 12.84 -15.40
CA ALA A 37 5.58 13.35 -16.76
C ALA A 37 5.94 12.31 -17.85
N ASP A 38 5.56 11.05 -17.66
CA ASP A 38 5.85 9.96 -18.61
C ASP A 38 4.58 9.47 -19.33
N ARG A 39 4.76 8.85 -20.50
CA ARG A 39 3.67 8.37 -21.36
C ARG A 39 2.71 7.41 -20.63
N ARG A 40 3.20 6.54 -19.74
CA ARG A 40 2.35 5.56 -19.03
C ARG A 40 1.45 6.28 -18.03
N SER A 41 1.98 7.27 -17.32
CA SER A 41 1.22 8.10 -16.38
C SER A 41 0.13 8.91 -17.09
N ILE A 42 0.42 9.45 -18.28
CA ILE A 42 -0.58 10.17 -19.10
C ILE A 42 -1.72 9.22 -19.51
N LEU A 43 -1.39 8.06 -20.10
CA LEU A 43 -2.39 7.08 -20.53
C LEU A 43 -3.24 6.56 -19.37
N LEU A 44 -2.65 6.39 -18.19
CA LEU A 44 -3.36 5.99 -16.98
C LEU A 44 -4.37 7.06 -16.54
N ARG A 45 -3.99 8.34 -16.58
CA ARG A 45 -4.91 9.46 -16.28
C ARG A 45 -6.04 9.57 -17.29
N ASP A 46 -5.75 9.36 -18.58
CA ASP A 46 -6.78 9.33 -19.63
C ASP A 46 -7.79 8.22 -19.36
N TRP A 47 -7.28 7.01 -19.10
CA TRP A 47 -8.11 5.85 -18.76
C TRP A 47 -9.00 6.10 -17.54
N LEU A 48 -8.46 6.68 -16.46
CA LEU A 48 -9.23 7.02 -15.25
C LEU A 48 -10.40 7.96 -15.57
N ARG A 49 -10.16 8.98 -16.40
CA ARG A 49 -11.20 9.94 -16.82
C ARG A 49 -12.29 9.28 -17.67
N GLU A 50 -11.88 8.45 -18.62
CA GLU A 50 -12.80 7.72 -19.50
C GLU A 50 -13.68 6.71 -18.75
N HIS A 51 -13.19 6.20 -17.60
CA HIS A 51 -13.89 5.21 -16.78
C HIS A 51 -14.57 5.83 -15.55
N GLY A 52 -14.76 7.16 -15.55
CA GLY A 52 -15.55 7.85 -14.53
C GLY A 52 -14.88 8.00 -13.15
N PHE A 53 -13.59 7.68 -13.03
CA PHE A 53 -12.86 7.90 -11.79
C PHE A 53 -12.58 9.39 -11.58
N ARG A 54 -13.09 9.93 -10.47
CA ARG A 54 -12.89 11.33 -10.07
C ARG A 54 -11.75 11.42 -9.08
N ARG A 55 -10.84 12.38 -9.28
CA ARG A 55 -9.75 12.65 -8.33
C ARG A 55 -10.33 13.35 -7.10
N VAL A 56 -10.01 12.84 -5.91
CA VAL A 56 -10.53 13.34 -4.63
C VAL A 56 -9.43 14.00 -3.80
N ALA A 57 -8.22 13.43 -3.82
CA ALA A 57 -7.09 13.99 -3.10
C ALA A 57 -5.76 13.68 -3.81
N ALA A 58 -4.83 14.64 -3.73
CA ALA A 58 -3.42 14.43 -4.02
C ALA A 58 -2.67 14.50 -2.69
N LEU A 59 -1.91 13.47 -2.36
CA LEU A 59 -1.26 13.30 -1.06
C LEU A 59 0.24 13.06 -1.24
N LYS A 60 1.02 13.44 -0.23
CA LYS A 60 2.44 13.14 -0.14
C LYS A 60 2.81 12.75 1.28
N ALA A 61 3.83 11.91 1.42
CA ALA A 61 4.36 11.46 2.70
C ALA A 61 5.88 11.58 2.68
N HIS A 62 6.46 12.31 3.64
CA HIS A 62 7.91 12.40 3.77
C HIS A 62 8.43 11.15 4.45
N LEU A 63 9.25 10.39 3.74
CA LEU A 63 9.93 9.22 4.29
C LEU A 63 11.25 9.63 4.97
N GLY A 64 11.78 10.81 4.65
CA GLY A 64 12.94 11.42 5.31
C GLY A 64 13.19 12.80 4.71
N ALA A 65 14.38 13.37 4.89
CA ALA A 65 14.68 14.74 4.45
C ALA A 65 14.62 14.94 2.91
N VAL A 66 14.77 13.87 2.12
CA VAL A 66 14.94 13.96 0.65
C VAL A 66 13.91 13.13 -0.12
N LEU A 67 13.29 12.13 0.52
CA LEU A 67 12.42 11.18 -0.15
C LEU A 67 10.96 11.41 0.24
N ALA A 68 10.12 11.72 -0.75
CA ALA A 68 8.69 11.80 -0.60
C ALA A 68 8.00 10.66 -1.38
N LEU A 69 7.02 10.03 -0.74
CA LEU A 69 6.11 9.08 -1.35
C LEU A 69 4.84 9.82 -1.76
N ARG A 70 4.57 9.87 -3.07
CA ARG A 70 3.37 10.52 -3.61
C ARG A 70 2.25 9.50 -3.74
N ALA A 71 1.02 9.93 -3.44
CA ALA A 71 -0.18 9.14 -3.62
C ALA A 71 -1.31 9.98 -4.24
N SER A 72 -2.04 9.40 -5.18
CA SER A 72 -3.24 9.99 -5.77
C SER A 72 -4.46 9.17 -5.39
N ILE A 73 -5.52 9.83 -4.91
CA ILE A 73 -6.76 9.17 -4.50
C ILE A 73 -7.88 9.52 -5.48
N TYR A 74 -8.52 8.48 -5.98
CA TYR A 74 -9.68 8.53 -6.87
C TYR A 74 -10.85 7.75 -6.27
N GLN A 75 -12.06 8.11 -6.70
CA GLN A 75 -13.29 7.38 -6.43
C GLN A 75 -14.01 7.11 -7.75
N ASP A 76 -14.67 5.96 -7.85
CA ASP A 76 -15.57 5.65 -8.96
C ASP A 76 -16.85 6.49 -8.92
N GLU A 77 -17.64 6.47 -10.00
CA GLU A 77 -18.86 7.28 -10.12
C GLU A 77 -19.91 6.95 -9.06
N ALA A 78 -20.01 5.68 -8.65
CA ALA A 78 -20.93 5.24 -7.62
C ALA A 78 -20.41 5.50 -6.19
N ASN A 79 -19.20 6.03 -6.06
CA ASN A 79 -18.49 6.28 -4.81
C ASN A 79 -18.33 5.03 -3.91
N ARG A 80 -18.23 3.84 -4.49
CA ARG A 80 -18.10 2.55 -3.78
C ARG A 80 -16.67 2.01 -3.75
N ILE A 81 -15.85 2.42 -4.70
CA ILE A 81 -14.47 1.99 -4.88
C ILE A 81 -13.57 3.20 -4.74
N ARG A 82 -12.75 3.20 -3.69
CA ARG A 82 -11.65 4.15 -3.52
C ARG A 82 -10.39 3.53 -4.12
N LEU A 83 -9.86 4.17 -5.14
CA LEU A 83 -8.57 3.84 -5.75
C LEU A 83 -7.48 4.74 -5.16
N GLN A 84 -6.46 4.14 -4.59
CA GLN A 84 -5.23 4.81 -4.19
C GLN A 84 -4.11 4.36 -5.13
N ILE A 85 -3.42 5.33 -5.73
CA ILE A 85 -2.27 5.12 -6.61
C ILE A 85 -1.02 5.61 -5.88
N LEU A 86 -0.12 4.70 -5.50
CA LEU A 86 1.19 5.06 -4.96
C LEU A 86 2.24 5.08 -6.06
N PHE A 87 3.03 6.14 -6.08
CA PHE A 87 4.13 6.32 -7.00
C PHE A 87 5.43 5.81 -6.36
N LEU A 88 5.75 4.52 -6.58
CA LEU A 88 6.90 3.89 -5.95
C LEU A 88 8.18 4.10 -6.77
N PRO A 89 9.24 4.68 -6.18
CA PRO A 89 10.51 4.88 -6.86
C PRO A 89 11.23 3.54 -7.09
N GLN A 90 11.92 3.43 -8.22
CA GLN A 90 12.77 2.31 -8.61
C GLN A 90 14.25 2.71 -8.57
N ARG A 91 15.14 1.71 -8.48
CA ARG A 91 16.59 1.92 -8.45
C ARG A 91 17.14 2.62 -9.70
N ASN A 92 16.46 2.51 -10.83
CA ASN A 92 16.83 3.14 -12.09
C ASN A 92 16.27 4.57 -12.25
N GLY A 93 15.72 5.16 -11.17
CA GLY A 93 15.11 6.48 -11.18
C GLY A 93 13.70 6.52 -11.79
N GLN A 94 13.18 5.39 -12.29
CA GLN A 94 11.79 5.33 -12.74
C GLN A 94 10.82 5.29 -11.56
N VAL A 95 9.60 5.75 -11.80
CA VAL A 95 8.51 5.66 -10.83
C VAL A 95 7.49 4.67 -11.38
N VAL A 96 7.08 3.72 -10.55
CA VAL A 96 6.11 2.69 -10.93
C VAL A 96 4.83 2.90 -10.11
N PRO A 97 3.68 3.13 -10.75
CA PRO A 97 2.42 3.21 -10.04
C PRO A 97 2.06 1.82 -9.49
N SER A 98 1.63 1.79 -8.23
CA SER A 98 0.98 0.64 -7.61
C SER A 98 -0.40 1.05 -7.15
N PHE A 99 -1.36 0.14 -7.26
CA PHE A 99 -2.78 0.41 -7.09
C PHE A 99 -3.29 -0.33 -5.87
N VAL A 100 -4.12 0.35 -5.10
CA VAL A 100 -4.89 -0.19 -3.98
C VAL A 100 -6.33 0.20 -4.21
N LEU A 101 -7.20 -0.79 -4.43
CA LEU A 101 -8.64 -0.63 -4.57
C LEU A 101 -9.31 -1.04 -3.27
N SER A 102 -10.09 -0.14 -2.68
CA SER A 102 -10.77 -0.35 -1.41
C SER A 102 -12.27 -0.14 -1.52
N SER A 103 -13.04 -1.04 -0.94
CA SER A 103 -14.49 -0.91 -0.75
C SER A 103 -14.86 -1.27 0.67
N LEU A 104 -15.89 -0.60 1.20
CA LEU A 104 -16.37 -0.77 2.56
C LEU A 104 -17.81 -1.31 2.52
N ARG A 105 -18.12 -2.25 3.41
CA ARG A 105 -19.48 -2.73 3.63
C ARG A 105 -20.13 -1.97 4.77
N ALA A 106 -21.46 -2.08 4.87
CA ALA A 106 -22.24 -1.50 5.97
C ALA A 106 -21.83 -2.01 7.37
N ASP A 107 -21.20 -3.19 7.46
CA ASP A 107 -20.66 -3.76 8.70
C ASP A 107 -19.21 -3.35 8.99
N GLU A 108 -18.72 -2.29 8.35
CA GLU A 108 -17.34 -1.78 8.41
C GLU A 108 -16.27 -2.75 7.88
N THR A 109 -16.68 -3.88 7.29
CA THR A 109 -15.75 -4.80 6.65
C THR A 109 -15.12 -4.16 5.42
N ARG A 110 -13.78 -4.17 5.37
CA ARG A 110 -13.02 -3.58 4.27
C ARG A 110 -12.51 -4.64 3.31
N PHE A 111 -12.76 -4.44 2.02
CA PHE A 111 -12.19 -5.24 0.95
C PHE A 111 -11.07 -4.46 0.28
N VAL A 112 -9.85 -4.99 0.32
CA VAL A 112 -8.66 -4.37 -0.30
C VAL A 112 -8.13 -5.28 -1.39
N THR A 113 -8.01 -4.79 -2.62
CA THR A 113 -7.28 -5.45 -3.71
C THR A 113 -6.09 -4.59 -4.11
N ASP A 114 -4.86 -5.09 -3.98
CA ASP A 114 -3.66 -4.34 -4.33
C ASP A 114 -2.72 -5.12 -5.26
N ASN A 115 -1.77 -4.42 -5.86
CA ASN A 115 -0.70 -5.04 -6.64
C ASN A 115 0.71 -4.67 -6.13
N PHE A 116 0.85 -4.38 -4.84
CA PHE A 116 2.15 -4.08 -4.27
C PHE A 116 3.12 -5.24 -4.50
N PHE A 117 4.33 -4.88 -4.92
CA PHE A 117 5.46 -5.78 -5.09
C PHE A 117 6.49 -5.59 -3.98
N LEU A 118 6.22 -4.70 -3.01
CA LEU A 118 6.99 -4.55 -1.79
C LEU A 118 6.45 -5.51 -0.73
N PRO A 119 7.32 -6.12 0.09
CA PRO A 119 6.88 -6.95 1.21
C PRO A 119 6.24 -6.04 2.28
N PHE A 120 5.13 -6.48 2.86
CA PHE A 120 4.58 -5.86 4.07
C PHE A 120 5.04 -6.62 5.30
N GLY A 121 4.83 -7.94 5.34
CA GLY A 121 5.21 -8.88 6.40
C GLY A 121 4.37 -8.78 7.68
N GLY A 122 3.69 -7.65 7.87
CA GLY A 122 2.90 -7.34 9.05
C GLY A 122 1.52 -7.98 9.07
N PHE A 123 0.74 -7.53 10.05
CA PHE A 123 -0.64 -7.91 10.29
C PHE A 123 -1.59 -6.80 9.84
N TYR A 124 -2.80 -7.20 9.47
CA TYR A 124 -3.91 -6.31 9.11
C TYR A 124 -5.04 -6.50 10.13
N PRO A 125 -5.95 -5.52 10.29
CA PRO A 125 -7.14 -5.70 11.11
C PRO A 125 -7.99 -6.87 10.62
N ASP A 126 -8.65 -7.58 11.55
CA ASP A 126 -9.42 -8.81 11.24
C ASP A 126 -10.59 -8.57 10.27
N HIS A 127 -11.16 -7.36 10.28
CA HIS A 127 -12.23 -6.95 9.37
C HIS A 127 -11.73 -6.56 7.96
N TRP A 128 -10.45 -6.80 7.64
CA TRP A 128 -9.88 -6.52 6.32
C TRP A 128 -9.71 -7.80 5.50
N TYR A 129 -10.42 -7.87 4.38
CA TYR A 129 -10.26 -8.91 3.38
C TYR A 129 -9.30 -8.44 2.29
N LEU A 130 -8.05 -8.87 2.38
CA LEU A 130 -6.99 -8.49 1.44
C LEU A 130 -6.83 -9.51 0.30
N LEU A 131 -6.63 -8.99 -0.91
CA LEU A 131 -6.17 -9.78 -2.06
C LEU A 131 -5.05 -9.03 -2.77
N ARG A 132 -3.81 -9.48 -2.57
CA ARG A 132 -2.64 -8.93 -3.24
C ARG A 132 -2.32 -9.72 -4.52
N ARG A 133 -2.17 -9.01 -5.65
CA ARG A 133 -1.88 -9.55 -6.99
C ARG A 133 -0.65 -8.84 -7.60
N PRO A 134 0.58 -9.12 -7.12
CA PRO A 134 1.80 -8.38 -7.51
C PRO A 134 2.14 -8.41 -9.01
N LEU A 135 1.69 -9.46 -9.70
CA LEU A 135 1.90 -9.65 -11.15
C LEU A 135 0.83 -8.96 -12.01
N VAL A 136 -0.26 -8.46 -11.40
CA VAL A 136 -1.30 -7.72 -12.11
C VAL A 136 -0.92 -6.24 -12.13
N ARG A 137 -0.21 -5.83 -13.19
CA ARG A 137 0.27 -4.44 -13.35
C ARG A 137 -0.69 -3.52 -14.08
N SER A 138 -1.77 -4.06 -14.66
CA SER A 138 -2.82 -3.30 -15.32
C SER A 138 -3.91 -2.93 -14.32
N LEU A 139 -4.16 -1.62 -14.14
CA LEU A 139 -5.29 -1.13 -13.35
C LEU A 139 -6.63 -1.70 -13.83
N PRO A 140 -6.99 -1.69 -15.14
CA PRO A 140 -8.24 -2.29 -15.61
C PRO A 140 -8.40 -3.76 -15.16
N HIS A 141 -7.33 -4.55 -15.23
CA HIS A 141 -7.38 -5.95 -14.81
C HIS A 141 -7.53 -6.10 -13.29
N LEU A 142 -6.83 -5.26 -12.51
CA LEU A 142 -6.96 -5.24 -11.05
C LEU A 142 -8.36 -4.81 -10.60
N LEU A 143 -8.93 -3.82 -11.28
CA LEU A 143 -10.31 -3.36 -11.07
C LEU A 143 -11.30 -4.48 -11.35
N ALA A 144 -11.20 -5.16 -12.50
CA ALA A 144 -12.08 -6.29 -12.82
C ALA A 144 -12.00 -7.42 -11.78
N ILE A 145 -10.82 -7.67 -11.19
CA ILE A 145 -10.67 -8.61 -10.08
C ILE A 145 -11.39 -8.09 -8.83
N HIS A 146 -11.21 -6.81 -8.48
CA HIS A 146 -11.86 -6.21 -7.32
C HIS A 146 -13.38 -6.23 -7.45
N GLU A 147 -13.93 -5.75 -8.57
CA GLU A 147 -15.37 -5.78 -8.86
C GLU A 147 -15.95 -7.20 -8.81
N ARG A 148 -15.23 -8.20 -9.30
CA ARG A 148 -15.66 -9.60 -9.21
C ARG A 148 -15.82 -10.03 -7.75
N ARG A 149 -14.92 -9.61 -6.85
CA ARG A 149 -15.05 -9.86 -5.41
C ARG A 149 -16.27 -9.14 -4.84
N LEU A 150 -16.55 -7.92 -5.30
CA LEU A 150 -17.71 -7.15 -4.84
C LEU A 150 -19.04 -7.82 -5.22
N ARG A 151 -19.10 -8.44 -6.41
CA ARG A 151 -20.28 -9.17 -6.90
C ARG A 151 -20.50 -10.52 -6.19
N GLN A 152 -19.48 -11.08 -5.57
CA GLN A 152 -19.55 -12.38 -4.88
C GLN A 152 -20.21 -12.31 -3.49
N GLY A 153 -20.62 -11.11 -3.03
CA GLY A 153 -21.39 -10.93 -1.80
C GLY A 153 -22.76 -10.32 -2.07
N ALA A 154 -23.77 -10.75 -1.32
CA ALA A 154 -25.11 -10.13 -1.31
C ALA A 154 -25.19 -8.86 -0.43
N ALA A 155 -24.04 -8.35 0.03
CA ALA A 155 -23.96 -7.24 0.98
C ALA A 155 -24.05 -5.89 0.27
N GLU A 156 -24.69 -4.93 0.92
CA GLU A 156 -24.71 -3.54 0.48
C GLU A 156 -23.33 -2.87 0.71
N TRP A 157 -22.82 -2.23 -0.34
CA TRP A 157 -21.56 -1.50 -0.32
C TRP A 157 -21.81 -0.05 0.07
N GLN A 158 -21.02 0.45 1.01
CA GLN A 158 -21.12 1.81 1.53
C GLN A 158 -20.50 2.81 0.54
N SER A 159 -21.08 4.03 0.51
CA SER A 159 -20.47 5.19 -0.15
C SER A 159 -19.27 5.70 0.64
N TRP A 160 -18.21 6.08 -0.06
CA TRP A 160 -17.02 6.69 0.53
C TRP A 160 -17.19 8.19 0.73
N ASP A 161 -17.81 8.59 1.84
CA ASP A 161 -18.03 10.01 2.15
C ASP A 161 -16.96 10.60 3.10
N SER A 162 -16.05 9.76 3.61
CA SER A 162 -14.99 10.18 4.52
C SER A 162 -13.86 10.93 3.82
N ASP A 163 -13.25 11.90 4.52
CA ASP A 163 -12.05 12.59 4.05
C ASP A 163 -10.90 11.60 3.78
N PRO A 164 -10.35 11.54 2.55
CA PRO A 164 -9.31 10.59 2.19
C PRO A 164 -8.03 10.69 3.03
N LEU A 165 -7.62 11.89 3.43
CA LEU A 165 -6.38 12.11 4.15
C LEU A 165 -6.49 11.61 5.60
N ALA A 166 -7.54 12.03 6.31
CA ALA A 166 -7.82 11.61 7.67
C ALA A 166 -7.97 10.08 7.75
N GLU A 167 -8.70 9.50 6.80
CA GLU A 167 -8.91 8.06 6.69
C GLU A 167 -7.60 7.30 6.44
N LEU A 168 -6.78 7.73 5.48
CA LEU A 168 -5.50 7.08 5.20
C LEU A 168 -4.57 7.14 6.42
N ASN A 169 -4.45 8.31 7.06
CA ASN A 169 -3.62 8.46 8.25
C ASN A 169 -4.16 7.66 9.45
N HIS A 170 -5.48 7.51 9.59
CA HIS A 170 -6.07 6.63 10.59
C HIS A 170 -5.68 5.17 10.34
N GLN A 171 -5.75 4.69 9.09
CA GLN A 171 -5.30 3.35 8.73
C GLN A 171 -3.82 3.12 9.06
N GLN A 172 -2.95 4.10 8.80
CA GLN A 172 -1.52 4.00 9.15
C GLN A 172 -1.32 3.81 10.65
N ARG A 173 -2.05 4.57 11.48
CA ARG A 173 -1.99 4.44 12.96
C ARG A 173 -2.51 3.09 13.44
N VAL A 174 -3.65 2.63 12.92
CA VAL A 174 -4.25 1.34 13.29
C VAL A 174 -3.29 0.19 12.92
N LEU A 175 -2.70 0.24 11.73
CA LEU A 175 -1.72 -0.76 11.31
C LEU A 175 -0.47 -0.73 12.20
N GLU A 176 0.07 0.44 12.53
CA GLU A 176 1.22 0.57 13.43
C GLU A 176 0.91 -0.03 14.81
N GLN A 177 -0.25 0.28 15.38
CA GLN A 177 -0.69 -0.22 16.67
C GLN A 177 -0.79 -1.76 16.69
N ILE A 178 -1.57 -2.35 15.79
CA ILE A 178 -1.76 -3.81 15.71
C ILE A 178 -0.43 -4.52 15.50
N ASN A 179 0.43 -3.97 14.64
CA ASN A 179 1.74 -4.57 14.38
C ASN A 179 2.70 -4.45 15.57
N THR A 180 2.52 -3.45 16.44
CA THR A 180 3.26 -3.38 17.71
C THR A 180 2.71 -4.40 18.70
N GLU A 181 1.39 -4.47 18.86
CA GLU A 181 0.73 -5.39 19.80
C GLU A 181 0.99 -6.87 19.47
N LEU A 182 0.99 -7.22 18.19
CA LEU A 182 1.26 -8.59 17.72
C LEU A 182 2.76 -8.91 17.59
N GLY A 183 3.63 -8.02 18.06
CA GLY A 183 5.08 -8.25 18.11
C GLY A 183 5.77 -8.27 16.75
N PHE A 184 5.19 -7.63 15.73
CA PHE A 184 5.87 -7.38 14.45
C PHE A 184 6.85 -6.20 14.57
N LEU A 185 6.44 -5.13 15.28
CA LEU A 185 7.25 -3.96 15.58
C LEU A 185 7.69 -3.96 17.05
N PHE A 186 8.83 -3.33 17.31
CA PHE A 186 9.14 -2.85 18.66
C PHE A 186 8.32 -1.58 18.96
N PRO A 187 7.85 -1.40 20.21
CA PRO A 187 7.33 -0.11 20.67
C PRO A 187 8.32 1.02 20.42
N ARG A 188 7.82 2.23 20.09
CA ARG A 188 8.67 3.37 19.69
C ARG A 188 9.84 3.66 20.64
N HIS A 189 9.63 3.56 21.96
CA HIS A 189 10.68 3.82 22.96
C HIS A 189 11.84 2.80 22.95
N LEU A 190 11.69 1.65 22.27
CA LEU A 190 12.73 0.62 22.13
C LEU A 190 13.37 0.61 20.73
N GLN A 191 12.87 1.42 19.79
CA GLN A 191 13.31 1.36 18.40
C GLN A 191 14.72 1.91 18.20
N ASP A 192 15.17 2.87 19.01
CA ASP A 192 16.53 3.41 18.92
C ASP A 192 17.59 2.33 19.25
N GLU A 193 17.26 1.42 20.18
CA GLU A 193 18.16 0.34 20.59
C GLU A 193 18.08 -0.87 19.65
N HIS A 194 16.87 -1.30 19.28
CA HIS A 194 16.66 -2.58 18.60
C HIS A 194 16.35 -2.46 17.10
N GLY A 195 16.05 -1.25 16.64
CA GLY A 195 15.39 -0.97 15.36
C GLY A 195 13.87 -1.16 15.41
N MET A 196 13.19 -0.86 14.30
CA MET A 196 11.73 -0.91 14.19
C MET A 196 11.16 -2.34 14.22
N LEU A 197 11.76 -3.29 13.50
CA LEU A 197 11.23 -4.65 13.33
C LEU A 197 11.79 -5.59 14.40
N THR A 198 10.92 -6.39 15.03
CA THR A 198 11.33 -7.51 15.87
C THR A 198 12.01 -8.60 15.04
N TRP A 199 12.66 -9.56 15.70
CA TRP A 199 13.19 -10.73 14.99
C TRP A 199 12.10 -11.47 14.21
N ALA A 200 10.92 -11.66 14.81
CA ALA A 200 9.77 -12.26 14.15
C ALA A 200 9.29 -11.41 12.96
N GLY A 201 9.24 -10.09 13.11
CA GLY A 201 8.90 -9.17 12.02
C GLY A 201 9.87 -9.26 10.85
N ARG A 202 11.17 -9.24 11.12
CA ARG A 202 12.22 -9.42 10.10
C ARG A 202 12.08 -10.75 9.37
N PHE A 203 11.79 -11.83 10.09
CA PHE A 203 11.58 -13.15 9.48
C PHE A 203 10.32 -13.19 8.60
N ARG A 204 9.22 -12.53 9.00
CA ARG A 204 8.00 -12.44 8.18
C ARG A 204 8.23 -11.68 6.88
N VAL A 205 8.91 -10.52 6.94
CA VAL A 205 9.34 -9.76 5.75
C VAL A 205 10.28 -10.61 4.87
N TRP A 206 11.21 -11.33 5.54
CA TRP A 206 11.91 -12.54 5.10
C TRP A 206 11.17 -13.33 4.03
N GLN A 207 10.15 -14.00 4.53
CA GLN A 207 9.36 -14.97 3.79
C GLN A 207 8.55 -14.30 2.68
N GLU A 208 7.97 -13.13 2.92
CA GLU A 208 7.20 -12.44 1.87
C GLU A 208 8.08 -11.96 0.71
N LEU A 209 9.30 -11.47 0.97
CA LEU A 209 10.25 -11.15 -0.10
C LEU A 209 10.54 -12.36 -0.98
N TRP A 210 10.69 -13.54 -0.38
CA TRP A 210 10.88 -14.78 -1.13
C TRP A 210 9.66 -15.12 -1.98
N MET A 211 8.47 -15.06 -1.39
CA MET A 211 7.22 -15.34 -2.11
C MET A 211 7.01 -14.40 -3.30
N LEU A 212 7.29 -13.11 -3.11
CA LEU A 212 7.16 -12.09 -4.15
C LEU A 212 8.20 -12.26 -5.26
N ASN A 213 9.48 -12.46 -4.92
CA ASN A 213 10.55 -12.51 -5.91
C ASN A 213 10.56 -13.80 -6.74
N TYR A 214 10.19 -14.93 -6.14
CA TYR A 214 10.30 -16.24 -6.79
C TYR A 214 8.97 -16.74 -7.34
N PHE A 215 7.85 -16.42 -6.69
CA PHE A 215 6.53 -16.92 -7.09
C PHE A 215 5.57 -15.81 -7.53
N GLY A 216 5.93 -14.54 -7.35
CA GLY A 216 5.06 -13.41 -7.67
C GLY A 216 3.78 -13.38 -6.84
N ARG A 217 3.80 -13.97 -5.64
CA ARG A 217 2.64 -14.10 -4.76
C ARG A 217 2.93 -13.52 -3.38
N PRO A 218 1.93 -12.93 -2.71
CA PRO A 218 2.07 -12.60 -1.30
C PRO A 218 2.18 -13.87 -0.48
N ARG A 219 2.64 -13.73 0.76
CA ARG A 219 2.47 -14.77 1.77
C ARG A 219 0.98 -14.91 2.11
N ALA A 220 0.49 -16.13 2.25
CA ALA A 220 -0.85 -16.38 2.81
C ALA A 220 -0.83 -16.14 4.32
N TYR A 221 -1.82 -15.41 4.82
CA TYR A 221 -2.01 -15.11 6.23
C TYR A 221 -3.07 -16.02 6.82
#